data_AF-A0A967WFL1-F1
#
_entry.id   AF-A0A967WFL1-F1
#
_cell.length_a   1.000
_cell.length_b   1.000
_cell.length_c   1.000
_cell.angle_alpha   90.00
_cell.angle_beta   90.00
_cell.angle_gamma   90.00
#
_symmetry.space_group_name_H-M   'P 1'
#
loop_
_entity.id
_entity.type
_entity.pdbx_description
1 polymer ?
#
loop_
_entity_poly.entity_id
_entity_poly.type
_entity_poly.pdbx_seq_one_letter_code
_entity_poly.pdbx_strand_id
1 'polypeptide(L)' 'MPRALKVGLIFGGRSGEHEVSLLSAQGVMNAIDKTKYQVVPIGITKTGR' A
#
# COMPACT_ATOMS: atom_id res chain seq x y z
N MET A 1 -12.93 7.94 21.69
CA MET A 1 -12.60 7.99 20.24
C MET A 1 -12.14 6.60 19.82
N PRO A 2 -12.82 5.90 18.89
CA PRO A 2 -12.27 4.66 18.37
C PRO A 2 -10.94 4.96 17.67
N ARG A 3 -9.93 4.15 17.96
CA ARG A 3 -8.59 4.31 17.38
C ARG A 3 -8.65 3.94 15.89
N ALA A 4 -8.05 4.77 15.04
CA ALA A 4 -7.93 4.46 13.61
C ALA A 4 -7.27 3.07 13.42
N LEU A 5 -7.85 2.25 12.53
CA LEU A 5 -7.37 0.90 12.23
C LEU A 5 -6.07 0.98 11.46
N LYS A 6 -5.06 0.21 11.88
CA LYS A 6 -3.80 0.11 11.15
C LYS A 6 -3.93 -0.86 10.00
N VAL A 7 -3.59 -0.41 8.79
CA VAL A 7 -3.68 -1.20 7.55
C VAL A 7 -2.30 -1.29 6.93
N GLY A 8 -1.77 -2.51 6.82
CA GLY A 8 -0.54 -2.77 6.04
C GLY A 8 -0.88 -2.86 4.55
N LEU A 9 -0.34 -1.96 3.74
CA LEU A 9 -0.53 -1.97 2.29
C LEU A 9 0.72 -2.56 1.64
N ILE A 10 0.65 -3.82 1.18
CA ILE A 10 1.76 -4.54 0.55
C ILE A 10 1.66 -4.41 -0.97
N PHE A 11 2.75 -4.03 -1.64
CA PHE A 11 2.76 -3.79 -3.08
C PHE A 11 4.15 -3.96 -3.71
N GLY A 12 4.24 -3.92 -5.03
CA GLY A 12 5.47 -4.14 -5.81
C GLY A 12 5.69 -5.61 -6.13
N GLY A 13 6.89 -6.11 -5.86
CA GLY A 13 7.27 -7.51 -6.03
C GLY A 13 8.19 -7.79 -7.21
N ARG A 14 8.68 -9.03 -7.29
CA ARG A 14 9.49 -9.57 -8.39
C ARG A 14 8.60 -10.00 -9.55
N SER A 15 7.97 -9.05 -10.24
CA SER A 15 7.04 -9.29 -11.34
C SER A 15 7.24 -8.27 -12.46
N GLY A 16 6.86 -8.62 -13.69
CA GLY A 16 6.73 -7.66 -14.81
C GLY A 16 5.68 -6.58 -14.54
N GLU A 17 4.76 -6.84 -13.61
CA GLU A 17 3.69 -5.92 -13.18
C GLU A 17 4.09 -5.05 -11.98
N HIS A 18 5.39 -5.00 -11.62
CA HIS A 18 5.87 -4.21 -10.48
C HIS A 18 5.34 -2.76 -10.50
N GLU A 19 5.40 -2.11 -11.66
CA GLU A 19 4.94 -0.72 -11.79
C GLU A 19 3.43 -0.57 -11.70
N VAL A 20 2.69 -1.57 -12.20
CA VAL A 20 1.22 -1.60 -12.07
C VAL A 20 0.83 -1.73 -10.60
N SER A 21 1.56 -2.53 -9.83
CA SER A 21 1.35 -2.66 -8.38
C SER A 21 1.62 -1.36 -7.63
N LEU A 22 2.69 -0.61 -7.99
CA LEU A 22 2.96 0.72 -7.42
C LEU A 22 1.84 1.72 -7.70
N LEU A 23 1.37 1.79 -8.96
CA LEU A 23 0.27 2.67 -9.35
C LEU A 23 -1.02 2.33 -8.61
N SER A 24 -1.30 1.03 -8.45
CA SER A 24 -2.45 0.55 -7.69
C SER A 24 -2.37 0.95 -6.22
N ALA A 25 -1.20 0.78 -5.59
CA ALA A 25 -0.97 1.19 -4.20
C ALA A 25 -1.14 2.70 -4.02
N GLN A 26 -0.66 3.51 -4.97
CA GLN A 26 -0.87 4.96 -4.97
C GLN A 26 -2.36 5.31 -5.03
N GLY A 27 -3.13 4.64 -5.88
CA GLY A 27 -4.59 4.80 -5.96
C GLY A 27 -5.28 4.52 -4.62
N VAL A 28 -4.92 3.41 -3.97
CA VAL A 28 -5.46 3.05 -2.64
C VAL A 28 -5.13 4.11 -1.59
N MET A 29 -3.86 4.54 -1.50
CA MET A 29 -3.44 5.55 -0.52
C MET A 29 -4.13 6.91 -0.72
N ASN A 30 -4.48 7.25 -1.96
CA ASN A 30 -5.20 8.48 -2.29
C ASN A 30 -6.69 8.41 -1.95
N ALA A 31 -7.31 7.24 -2.12
CA ALA A 31 -8.77 7.06 -1.95
C ALA A 31 -9.20 6.66 -0.53
N ILE A 32 -8.30 6.05 0.27
CA ILE A 32 -8.65 5.50 1.58
C ILE A 32 -9.02 6.60 2.61
N ASP A 33 -10.04 6.31 3.41
CA ASP A 33 -10.51 7.20 4.49
C ASP A 33 -9.49 7.30 5.63
N LYS A 34 -8.72 8.39 5.64
CA LYS A 34 -7.66 8.67 6.63
C LYS A 34 -8.19 8.95 8.04
N THR A 35 -9.49 9.17 8.21
CA THR A 35 -10.11 9.32 9.54
C THR A 35 -10.33 7.97 10.20
N LYS A 36 -10.49 6.91 9.39
CA LYS A 36 -10.71 5.54 9.84
C LYS A 36 -9.45 4.69 9.83
N TYR A 37 -8.52 4.98 8.92
CA TYR A 37 -7.36 4.12 8.66
C TYR A 37 -6.02 4.85 8.76
N GLN A 38 -5.08 4.22 9.46
CA GLN A 38 -3.66 4.56 9.44
C GLN A 38 -2.93 3.56 8.53
N VAL A 39 -2.52 4.00 7.35
CA VAL A 39 -1.85 3.13 6.37
C VAL A 39 -0.35 3.02 6.68
N VAL A 40 0.16 1.79 6.64
CA VAL A 40 1.58 1.46 6.71
C VAL A 40 1.97 0.83 5.36
N PRO A 41 2.69 1.56 4.49
CA PRO A 41 3.13 1.02 3.20
C PRO A 41 4.27 0.02 3.38
N ILE A 42 4.20 -1.10 2.66
CA ILE A 42 5.21 -2.16 2.63
C ILE A 42 5.50 -2.47 1.16
N GLY A 43 6.53 -1.82 0.62
CA GLY A 43 6.96 -2.01 -0.75
C GLY A 43 7.94 -3.19 -0.86
N ILE A 44 7.68 -4.09 -1.80
CA ILE A 44 8.60 -5.16 -2.19
C ILE A 44 9.29 -4.73 -3.48
N THR A 45 10.61 -4.67 -3.48
CA THR A 45 11.42 -4.31 -4.64
C THR A 45 11.33 -5.36 -5.76
N LYS A 46 11.79 -5.00 -6.96
CA LYS A 46 11.97 -5.96 -8.09
C LYS A 46 12.93 -7.11 -7.78
N THR A 47 13.66 -7.03 -6.68
CA THR A 47 14.55 -8.11 -6.19
C THR A 47 13.92 -8.97 -5.10
N GLY A 48 12.71 -8.63 -4.63
CA GLY A 48 11.95 -9.38 -3.61
C GLY A 48 12.37 -9.07 -2.18
N ARG A 49 13.04 -7.94 -1.99
CA ARG A 49 13.37 -7.35 -0.68
C ARG A 49 12.43 -6.22 -0.39
#